data_AF-A0ABC8QR48-F1
#
_entry.id   AF-A0ABC8QR48-F1
#
_cell.length_a   1.000
_cell.length_b   1.000
_cell.length_c   1.000
_cell.angle_alpha   90.00
_cell.angle_beta   90.00
_cell.angle_gamma   90.00
#
_symmetry.space_group_name_H-M   'P 1'
#
loop_
_entity.id
_entity.type
_entity.pdbx_description
1 polymer ?
#
loop_
_entity_poly.entity_id
_entity_poly.type
_entity_poly.pdbx_seq_one_letter_code
_entity_poly.pdbx_strand_id
1 'polypeptide(L)' 'MEEEEYRCFVANLSWSTSARGLKEAFGKFGHLLDAKVFCDSRCFCFFFSFVLP' A
#
# COMPACT_ATOMS: atom_id res chain seq x y z
N MET A 1 23.44 8.12 -0.84
CA MET A 1 22.63 6.89 -0.87
C MET A 1 21.27 7.35 -1.33
N GLU A 2 20.92 7.01 -2.55
CA GLU A 2 19.64 7.38 -3.14
C GLU A 2 18.57 6.60 -2.37
N GLU A 3 17.63 7.30 -1.73
CA GLU A 3 16.47 6.65 -1.13
C GLU A 3 15.70 5.99 -2.27
N GLU A 4 15.85 4.68 -2.44
CA GLU A 4 15.15 3.95 -3.50
C GLU A 4 13.65 3.98 -3.20
N GLU A 5 12.92 4.70 -4.05
CA GLU A 5 11.46 4.78 -3.98
C GLU A 5 10.85 3.49 -4.55
N TYR A 6 10.33 2.64 -3.66
CA TYR A 6 9.65 1.40 -4.03
C TYR A 6 8.16 1.64 -4.21
N ARG A 7 7.65 1.20 -5.37
CA ARG A 7 6.22 1.28 -5.70
C ARG A 7 5.65 -0.13 -5.83
N CYS A 8 4.75 -0.49 -4.93
CA CYS A 8 4.07 -1.78 -4.94
C CYS A 8 2.57 -1.61 -5.15
N PHE A 9 2.06 -2.36 -6.12
CA PHE A 9 0.63 -2.50 -6.36
C PHE A 9 0.13 -3.79 -5.73
N VAL A 10 -0.84 -3.66 -4.84
CA VAL A 10 -1.46 -4.78 -4.12
C VAL A 10 -2.89 -4.91 -4.61
N ALA A 11 -3.12 -5.91 -5.45
CA ALA A 11 -4.46 -6.26 -5.95
C ALA A 11 -5.07 -7.41 -5.15
N ASN A 12 -6.36 -7.69 -5.40
CA ASN A 12 -7.06 -8.86 -4.87
C ASN A 12 -7.16 -8.89 -3.34
N LEU A 13 -7.30 -7.72 -2.72
CA LEU A 13 -7.48 -7.62 -1.28
C LEU A 13 -8.92 -7.98 -0.90
N SER A 14 -9.07 -8.62 0.26
CA SER A 14 -10.39 -8.98 0.80
C SER A 14 -11.23 -7.72 1.01
N TRP A 15 -12.56 -7.85 0.91
CA TRP A 15 -13.51 -6.80 1.31
C TRP A 15 -13.40 -6.40 2.79
N SER A 16 -12.81 -7.27 3.60
CA SER A 16 -12.50 -6.98 5.00
C SER A 16 -11.22 -6.14 5.19
N THR A 17 -10.39 -6.03 4.14
CA THR A 17 -9.16 -5.24 4.19
C THR A 17 -9.49 -3.76 4.13
N SER A 18 -9.23 -3.07 5.22
CA SER A 18 -9.35 -1.62 5.30
C SER A 18 -8.01 -0.94 5.02
N ALA A 19 -8.06 0.28 4.49
CA ALA A 19 -6.87 1.10 4.24
C ALA A 19 -6.01 1.28 5.50
N ARG A 20 -6.63 1.33 6.68
CA ARG A 20 -5.94 1.45 7.96
C ARG A 20 -5.11 0.21 8.28
N GLY A 21 -5.71 -0.99 8.21
CA GLY A 21 -4.99 -2.24 8.46
C GLY A 21 -3.83 -2.46 7.49
N LEU A 22 -4.00 -2.02 6.25
CA LEU A 22 -2.96 -2.08 5.24
C LEU A 22 -1.82 -1.10 5.57
N LYS A 23 -2.13 0.15 5.93
CA LYS A 23 -1.14 1.13 6.43
C LYS A 23 -0.36 0.61 7.63
N GLU A 24 -1.05 0.00 8.60
CA GLU A 24 -0.41 -0.58 9.80
C GLU A 24 0.46 -1.79 9.45
N ALA A 25 0.07 -2.61 8.49
CA ALA A 25 0.87 -3.74 8.01
C ALA A 25 2.13 -3.27 7.27
N PHE A 26 1.99 -2.31 6.34
CA PHE A 26 3.09 -1.78 5.53
C PHE A 26 4.01 -0.83 6.30
N GLY A 27 3.52 -0.15 7.33
CA GLY A 27 4.33 0.73 8.19
C GLY A 27 5.44 0.00 8.96
N LYS A 28 5.40 -1.33 9.02
CA LYS A 28 6.48 -2.16 9.58
C LYS A 28 7.63 -2.41 8.60
N PHE A 29 7.37 -2.31 7.29
CA PHE A 29 8.35 -2.62 6.25
C PHE A 29 9.16 -1.40 5.81
N GLY A 30 8.63 -0.19 5.99
CA GLY A 30 9.33 1.04 5.60
C GLY A 30 8.49 2.29 5.83
N HIS A 31 9.05 3.44 5.43
CA HIS A 31 8.35 4.71 5.53
C HIS A 31 7.42 4.88 4.32
N LEU A 32 6.12 4.89 4.59
CA LEU A 32 5.10 5.05 3.56
C LEU A 32 5.07 6.50 3.07
N LEU A 33 5.32 6.73 1.78
CA LEU A 33 5.26 8.05 1.17
C LEU A 33 3.84 8.38 0.72
N ASP A 34 3.26 7.51 -0.08
CA ASP A 34 1.94 7.70 -0.68
C ASP A 34 1.14 6.39 -0.68
N ALA A 35 -0.16 6.52 -0.48
CA ALA A 35 -1.08 5.40 -0.45
C ALA A 35 -2.38 5.78 -1.11
N LYS A 36 -2.69 5.12 -2.24
CA LYS A 36 -3.89 5.38 -3.02
C LYS A 36 -4.75 4.14 -3.10
N VAL A 37 -5.98 4.27 -2.67
CA VAL A 37 -6.97 3.19 -2.69
C VAL A 37 -7.81 3.34 -3.94
N PHE A 38 -7.87 2.29 -4.74
CA PHE A 38 -8.75 2.20 -5.90
C PHE A 38 -9.78 1.11 -5.64
N CYS A 39 -10.99 1.52 -5.28
CA CYS A 39 -12.13 0.63 -5.17
C CYS A 39 -12.88 0.62 -6.49
N ASP A 40 -12.85 -0.50 -7.21
CA ASP A 40 -13.84 -0.80 -8.25
C ASP A 40 -14.92 -1.70 -7.62
N SER A 41 -16.14 -1.67 -8.14
CA SER A 41 -17.33 -2.35 -7.62
C SER A 41 -17.16 -3.87 -7.38
N ARG A 42 -16.06 -4.48 -7.84
CA ARG A 42 -15.73 -5.90 -7.63
C ARG A 42 -14.35 -6.16 -6.99
N CYS A 43 -13.48 -5.17 -6.89
CA CYS A 43 -12.10 -5.34 -6.43
C CYS A 43 -11.61 -4.16 -5.60
N PHE A 44 -11.04 -4.48 -4.43
CA PHE A 44 -10.21 -3.56 -3.67
C PHE A 44 -8.77 -3.67 -4.16
N CYS A 45 -8.33 -2.66 -4.89
CA CYS A 45 -6.94 -2.50 -5.32
C CYS A 45 -6.29 -1.38 -4.52
N PHE A 46 -5.06 -1.59 -4.08
CA PHE A 46 -4.29 -0.59 -3.36
C PHE A 46 -2.95 -0.37 -4.03
N PHE A 47 -2.59 0.89 -4.19
CA PHE A 47 -1.29 1.31 -4.68
C PHE A 47 -0.54 1.97 -3.52
N PHE A 48 0.68 1.51 -3.24
CA PHE A 48 1.56 2.11 -2.25
C PHE A 48 2.90 2.49 -2.86
N SER A 49 3.38 3.67 -2.49
CA SER A 49 4.77 4.09 -2.62
C SER A 49 5.39 4.14 -1.23
N PHE A 50 6.52 3.46 -1.03
CA PHE A 50 7.29 3.47 0.21
C PHE A 50 8.79 3.51 -0.08
N VAL A 51 9.55 4.12 0.82
CA VAL A 51 11.01 4.04 0.80
C VAL A 51 11.41 2.92 1.75
N LEU A 52 12.16 1.94 1.24
CA LEU A 52 12.78 0.92 2.07
C LEU A 52 14.15 1.45 2.55
N PRO A 53 14.47 1.28 3.86
CA PRO A 53 15.79 1.63 4.39
C PRO A 53 16.90 0.68 3.93
#